data_AF-A0A2E9RUZ6-F1
#
_entry.id   AF-A0A2E9RUZ6-F1
#
_cell.length_a   1.000
_cell.length_b   1.000
_cell.length_c   1.000
_cell.angle_alpha   90.00
_cell.angle_beta   90.00
_cell.angle_gamma   90.00
#
_symmetry.space_group_name_H-M   'P 1'
#
loop_
_entity.id
_entity.type
_entity.pdbx_description
1 polymer ?
#
loop_
_entity_poly.entity_id
_entity_poly.type
_entity_poly.pdbx_seq_one_letter_code
_entity_poly.pdbx_strand_id
1 'polypeptide(L)'
;MRKAHREHVTKIRDVGFLPEGEIHSRSEGSTPYEMGHDDKKYPFEKIFFAADISSSMRKSDLPKITELLEDSDSAVRYWGALGLLMQEKAGVKNGHSKLIDALNDKSLYVRVIAAEALGKYGSKEDIARAVVTLGKTVDPIKNGCFPSMLAMNAIDHLDDKSKSLIPVIQSMPRTPTEVDKRFQGYVGRLVETTLKELGAPSKNQPKSKKKKDRKKK
;
A
#
# COMPACT_ATOMS: atom_id res chain seq x y z
N MET A 1 -17.53 -11.88 -20.94
CA MET A 1 -16.28 -11.36 -20.34
C MET A 1 -16.20 -11.66 -18.84
N ARG A 2 -17.12 -11.19 -17.98
CA ARG A 2 -17.05 -11.42 -16.51
C ARG A 2 -17.00 -12.89 -16.07
N LYS A 3 -17.83 -13.75 -16.67
CA LYS A 3 -17.87 -15.20 -16.34
C LYS A 3 -16.55 -15.91 -16.65
N ALA A 4 -16.03 -15.76 -17.87
CA ALA A 4 -14.78 -16.39 -18.28
C ALA A 4 -13.57 -15.91 -17.45
N HIS A 5 -13.53 -14.61 -17.10
CA HIS A 5 -12.50 -14.09 -16.20
C HIS A 5 -12.59 -14.76 -14.82
N ARG A 6 -13.78 -14.79 -14.21
CA ARG A 6 -14.00 -15.45 -12.91
C ARG A 6 -13.58 -16.92 -12.96
N GLU A 7 -14.01 -17.67 -13.98
CA GLU A 7 -13.63 -19.07 -14.17
C GLU A 7 -12.10 -19.23 -14.26
N HIS A 8 -11.43 -18.34 -14.99
CA HIS A 8 -9.98 -18.37 -15.13
C HIS A 8 -9.25 -18.11 -13.80
N VAL A 9 -9.54 -17.00 -13.13
CA VAL A 9 -8.85 -16.64 -11.87
C VAL A 9 -9.12 -17.64 -10.74
N THR A 10 -10.32 -18.23 -10.74
CA THR A 10 -10.66 -19.33 -9.82
C THR A 10 -9.84 -20.57 -10.11
N LYS A 11 -9.77 -20.97 -11.39
CA LYS A 11 -9.02 -22.15 -11.83
C LYS A 11 -7.53 -22.05 -11.48
N ILE A 12 -6.92 -20.88 -11.67
CA ILE A 12 -5.48 -20.69 -11.40
C ILE A 12 -5.18 -20.31 -9.95
N ARG A 13 -6.21 -20.13 -9.12
CA ARG A 13 -6.07 -19.67 -7.73
C ARG A 13 -5.22 -18.40 -7.65
N ASP A 14 -5.59 -17.41 -8.46
CA ASP A 14 -4.79 -16.20 -8.68
C ASP A 14 -4.45 -15.52 -7.34
N VAL A 15 -3.18 -15.50 -6.96
CA VAL A 15 -2.70 -14.89 -5.70
C VAL A 15 -2.61 -13.37 -5.79
N GLY A 16 -2.82 -12.78 -6.98
CA GLY A 16 -2.81 -11.34 -7.20
C GLY A 16 -3.92 -10.57 -6.48
N PHE A 17 -4.87 -11.27 -5.84
CA PHE A 17 -5.85 -10.64 -4.95
C PHE A 17 -5.33 -10.39 -3.52
N LEU A 18 -4.09 -10.82 -3.21
CA LEU A 18 -3.42 -10.51 -1.95
C LEU A 18 -2.54 -9.26 -2.10
N PRO A 19 -2.35 -8.47 -1.03
CA PRO A 19 -1.25 -7.51 -0.98
C PRO A 19 0.09 -8.22 -1.19
N GLU A 20 1.00 -7.63 -1.97
CA GLU A 20 2.24 -8.29 -2.42
C GLU A 20 3.03 -8.98 -1.30
N GLY A 21 3.31 -8.30 -0.19
CA GLY A 21 4.07 -8.94 0.88
C GLY A 21 3.25 -9.94 1.72
N GLU A 22 1.92 -9.97 1.61
CA GLU A 22 1.13 -11.09 2.14
C GLU A 22 1.26 -12.36 1.29
N ILE A 23 1.55 -12.24 -0.02
CA ILE A 23 1.90 -13.42 -0.85
C ILE A 23 3.16 -14.07 -0.25
N HIS A 24 4.16 -13.26 0.09
CA HIS A 24 5.41 -13.75 0.68
C HIS A 24 5.22 -14.30 2.10
N SER A 25 4.59 -13.55 3.01
CA SER A 25 4.46 -13.96 4.41
C SER A 25 3.56 -15.20 4.58
N ARG A 26 2.46 -15.31 3.82
CA ARG A 26 1.60 -16.51 3.84
C ARG A 26 2.30 -17.73 3.25
N SER A 27 3.25 -17.51 2.35
CA SER A 27 4.03 -18.57 1.70
C SER A 27 5.24 -19.02 2.50
N GLU A 28 5.55 -18.44 3.66
CA GLU A 28 6.68 -18.88 4.49
C GLU A 28 6.64 -20.41 4.72
N GLY A 29 7.76 -21.08 4.42
CA GLY A 29 7.87 -22.55 4.46
C GLY A 29 7.27 -23.29 3.26
N SER A 30 6.83 -22.60 2.21
CA SER A 30 6.23 -23.16 0.99
C SER A 30 6.47 -22.25 -0.24
N THR A 31 5.95 -22.63 -1.39
CA THR A 31 5.90 -21.74 -2.57
C THR A 31 4.58 -20.96 -2.62
N PRO A 32 4.54 -19.78 -3.30
CA PRO A 32 3.27 -19.07 -3.56
C PRO A 32 2.23 -19.92 -4.30
N TYR A 33 2.68 -20.84 -5.16
CA TYR A 33 1.79 -21.78 -5.85
C TYR A 33 1.09 -22.71 -4.85
N GLU A 34 1.86 -23.35 -3.95
CA GLU A 34 1.30 -24.24 -2.92
C GLU A 34 0.42 -23.49 -1.93
N MET A 35 0.84 -22.30 -1.47
CA MET A 35 0.03 -21.41 -0.62
C MET A 35 -1.29 -21.04 -1.30
N GLY A 36 -1.24 -20.72 -2.60
CA GLY A 36 -2.42 -20.43 -3.40
C GLY A 36 -3.42 -21.59 -3.45
N HIS A 37 -2.98 -22.84 -3.27
CA HIS A 37 -3.83 -24.03 -3.27
C HIS A 37 -4.18 -24.54 -1.86
N ASP A 38 -3.84 -23.79 -0.80
CA ASP A 38 -4.22 -24.08 0.58
C ASP A 38 -5.33 -23.12 1.06
N ASP A 39 -6.56 -23.61 1.18
CA ASP A 39 -7.72 -22.80 1.59
C ASP A 39 -7.62 -22.23 3.01
N LYS A 40 -6.76 -22.79 3.88
CA LYS A 40 -6.54 -22.24 5.22
C LYS A 40 -5.64 -21.00 5.17
N LYS A 41 -4.67 -20.98 4.25
CA LYS A 41 -3.75 -19.85 4.05
C LYS A 41 -4.33 -18.81 3.10
N TYR A 42 -5.10 -19.26 2.11
CA TYR A 42 -5.69 -18.43 1.07
C TYR A 42 -7.15 -18.81 0.79
N PRO A 43 -8.12 -18.24 1.52
CA PRO A 43 -9.54 -18.44 1.25
C PRO A 43 -9.99 -17.67 0.00
N PHE A 44 -9.61 -18.17 -1.19
CA PHE A 44 -9.76 -17.49 -2.48
C PHE A 44 -11.17 -16.93 -2.72
N GLU A 45 -12.22 -17.75 -2.60
CA GLU A 45 -13.59 -17.30 -2.92
C GLU A 45 -14.01 -16.09 -2.07
N LYS A 46 -13.57 -16.05 -0.82
CA LYS A 46 -13.86 -14.96 0.12
C LYS A 46 -13.12 -13.69 -0.27
N ILE A 47 -11.84 -13.82 -0.58
CA ILE A 47 -10.98 -12.68 -0.96
C ILE A 47 -11.39 -12.16 -2.35
N PHE A 48 -11.68 -13.04 -3.29
CA PHE A 48 -12.19 -12.71 -4.62
C PHE A 48 -13.53 -11.97 -4.52
N PHE A 49 -14.47 -12.45 -3.70
CA PHE A 49 -15.73 -11.76 -3.47
C PHE A 49 -15.51 -10.34 -2.91
N ALA A 50 -14.61 -10.20 -1.94
CA ALA A 50 -14.24 -8.91 -1.38
C ALA A 50 -13.68 -7.96 -2.46
N ALA A 51 -12.79 -8.46 -3.33
CA ALA A 51 -12.24 -7.69 -4.44
C ALA A 51 -13.32 -7.28 -5.47
N ASP A 52 -14.21 -8.20 -5.84
CA ASP A 52 -15.28 -7.96 -6.82
C ASP A 52 -16.28 -6.90 -6.33
N ILE A 53 -16.73 -6.99 -5.07
CA ILE A 53 -17.66 -6.01 -4.52
C ILE A 53 -17.00 -4.65 -4.31
N SER A 54 -15.76 -4.62 -3.82
CA SER A 54 -15.01 -3.36 -3.61
C SER A 54 -14.70 -2.62 -4.91
N SER A 55 -14.47 -3.35 -6.01
CA SER A 55 -14.20 -2.77 -7.34
C SER A 55 -15.45 -2.53 -8.18
N SER A 56 -16.64 -2.84 -7.67
CA SER A 56 -17.91 -2.73 -8.40
C SER A 56 -18.32 -1.30 -8.78
N MET A 57 -17.77 -0.31 -8.07
CA MET A 57 -18.13 1.12 -8.14
C MET A 57 -19.61 1.44 -7.84
N ARG A 58 -20.40 0.47 -7.34
CA ARG A 58 -21.80 0.68 -6.97
C ARG A 58 -21.90 1.30 -5.58
N LYS A 59 -22.53 2.47 -5.47
CA LYS A 59 -22.78 3.12 -4.18
C LYS A 59 -23.69 2.31 -3.25
N SER A 60 -24.58 1.48 -3.81
CA SER A 60 -25.44 0.55 -3.06
C SER A 60 -24.64 -0.47 -2.24
N ASP A 61 -23.39 -0.72 -2.63
CA ASP A 61 -22.57 -1.77 -2.02
C ASP A 61 -21.74 -1.22 -0.85
N LEU A 62 -21.73 0.10 -0.63
CA LEU A 62 -20.96 0.75 0.44
C LEU A 62 -21.18 0.15 1.84
N PRO A 63 -22.41 -0.17 2.29
CA PRO A 63 -22.59 -0.85 3.57
C PRO A 63 -21.87 -2.21 3.60
N LYS A 64 -21.96 -2.98 2.51
CA LYS A 64 -21.34 -4.30 2.44
C LYS A 64 -19.82 -4.22 2.34
N ILE A 65 -19.28 -3.23 1.63
CA ILE A 65 -17.85 -2.94 1.56
C ILE A 65 -17.34 -2.55 2.96
N THR A 66 -18.10 -1.75 3.70
CA THR A 66 -17.75 -1.35 5.08
C THR A 66 -17.69 -2.55 6.02
N GLU A 67 -18.61 -3.52 5.89
CA GLU A 67 -18.59 -4.77 6.67
C GLU A 67 -17.31 -5.61 6.44
N LEU A 68 -16.68 -5.52 5.26
CA LEU A 68 -15.45 -6.28 4.97
C LEU A 68 -14.30 -5.92 5.92
N LEU A 69 -14.29 -4.72 6.51
CA LEU A 69 -13.29 -4.28 7.50
C LEU A 69 -13.37 -5.03 8.84
N GLU A 70 -14.41 -5.83 9.06
CA GLU A 70 -14.58 -6.62 10.28
C GLU A 70 -14.12 -8.07 10.11
N ASP A 71 -13.68 -8.43 8.91
CA ASP A 71 -13.35 -9.81 8.59
C ASP A 71 -12.09 -10.30 9.32
N SER A 72 -12.03 -11.60 9.62
CA SER A 72 -10.84 -12.21 10.23
C SER A 72 -9.60 -12.19 9.32
N ASP A 73 -9.79 -12.29 8.01
CA ASP A 73 -8.68 -12.32 7.04
C ASP A 73 -8.27 -10.89 6.63
N SER A 74 -6.96 -10.61 6.69
CA SER A 74 -6.43 -9.28 6.39
C SER A 74 -6.61 -8.84 4.94
N ALA A 75 -6.64 -9.77 3.98
CA ALA A 75 -6.85 -9.44 2.58
C ALA A 75 -8.30 -8.99 2.32
N VAL A 76 -9.27 -9.59 3.03
CA VAL A 76 -10.68 -9.15 2.98
C VAL A 76 -10.81 -7.73 3.54
N ARG A 77 -10.20 -7.46 4.71
CA ARG A 77 -10.19 -6.12 5.30
C ARG A 77 -9.48 -5.10 4.40
N TYR A 78 -8.38 -5.51 3.76
CA TYR A 78 -7.65 -4.67 2.80
C TYR A 78 -8.55 -4.26 1.63
N TRP A 79 -9.29 -5.21 1.04
CA TRP A 79 -10.26 -4.91 0.00
C TRP A 79 -11.41 -4.04 0.49
N GLY A 80 -11.86 -4.19 1.75
CA GLY A 80 -12.82 -3.29 2.39
C GLY A 80 -12.33 -1.85 2.42
N ALA A 81 -11.13 -1.62 2.97
CA ALA A 81 -10.51 -0.30 3.00
C ALA A 81 -10.32 0.29 1.59
N LEU A 82 -9.85 -0.54 0.65
CA LEU A 82 -9.56 -0.11 -0.73
C LEU A 82 -10.83 0.23 -1.50
N GLY A 83 -11.91 -0.53 -1.32
CA GLY A 83 -13.22 -0.22 -1.89
C GLY A 83 -13.77 1.12 -1.40
N LEU A 84 -13.59 1.44 -0.11
CA LEU A 84 -13.97 2.75 0.41
C LEU A 84 -13.08 3.88 -0.13
N LEU A 85 -11.78 3.65 -0.26
CA LEU A 85 -10.85 4.60 -0.89
C LEU A 85 -11.26 4.91 -2.35
N MET A 86 -11.61 3.88 -3.13
CA MET A 86 -12.04 4.00 -4.52
C MET A 86 -13.36 4.78 -4.68
N GLN A 87 -14.20 4.77 -3.65
CA GLN A 87 -15.46 5.53 -3.59
C GLN A 87 -15.29 6.96 -3.05
N GLU A 88 -14.04 7.37 -2.84
CA GLU A 88 -13.63 8.71 -2.44
C GLU A 88 -14.39 9.24 -1.20
N LYS A 89 -14.88 10.49 -1.25
CA LYS A 89 -15.66 11.11 -0.17
C LYS A 89 -16.90 10.30 0.23
N ALA A 90 -17.55 9.61 -0.72
CA ALA A 90 -18.73 8.81 -0.41
C ALA A 90 -18.35 7.56 0.39
N GLY A 91 -17.25 6.91 0.04
CA GLY A 91 -16.70 5.77 0.78
C GLY A 91 -16.26 6.16 2.18
N VAL A 92 -15.45 7.22 2.30
CA VAL A 92 -15.01 7.72 3.61
C VAL A 92 -16.17 8.14 4.48
N LYS A 93 -17.19 8.81 3.93
CA LYS A 93 -18.40 9.16 4.69
C LYS A 93 -19.15 7.93 5.21
N ASN A 94 -19.26 6.88 4.40
CA ASN A 94 -20.02 5.68 4.76
C ASN A 94 -19.28 4.81 5.80
N GLY A 95 -17.98 4.62 5.62
CA GLY A 95 -17.17 3.75 6.48
C GLY A 95 -16.25 4.50 7.46
N HIS A 96 -16.53 5.78 7.77
CA HIS A 96 -15.62 6.65 8.54
C HIS A 96 -15.13 6.01 9.83
N SER A 97 -16.03 5.53 10.68
CA SER A 97 -15.67 4.91 11.96
C SER A 97 -14.79 3.67 11.77
N LYS A 98 -15.11 2.82 10.80
CA LYS A 98 -14.34 1.61 10.49
C LYS A 98 -12.97 1.93 9.91
N LEU A 99 -12.84 2.97 9.10
CA LEU A 99 -11.55 3.45 8.62
C LEU A 99 -10.69 4.01 9.76
N ILE A 100 -11.30 4.70 10.74
CA ILE A 100 -10.59 5.17 11.94
C ILE A 100 -10.08 3.99 12.77
N ASP A 101 -10.90 2.97 12.99
CA ASP A 101 -10.48 1.75 13.67
C ASP A 101 -9.34 1.04 12.91
N ALA A 102 -9.46 0.98 11.57
CA ALA A 102 -8.50 0.34 10.68
C ALA A 102 -7.11 1.02 10.66
N LEU A 103 -6.97 2.26 11.13
CA LEU A 103 -5.66 2.88 11.35
C LEU A 103 -4.80 2.09 12.37
N ASN A 104 -5.44 1.26 13.21
CA ASN A 104 -4.78 0.40 14.19
C ASN A 104 -4.89 -1.10 13.84
N ASP A 105 -5.25 -1.45 12.60
CA ASP A 105 -5.43 -2.85 12.17
C ASP A 105 -4.18 -3.72 12.42
N LYS A 106 -4.29 -5.04 12.56
CA LYS A 106 -3.10 -5.89 12.69
C LYS A 106 -2.24 -5.90 11.40
N SER A 107 -2.86 -5.77 10.24
CA SER A 107 -2.18 -5.73 8.94
C SER A 107 -1.75 -4.31 8.59
N LEU A 108 -0.47 -4.14 8.26
CA LEU A 108 0.07 -2.86 7.82
C LEU A 108 -0.57 -2.38 6.51
N TYR A 109 -0.97 -3.30 5.63
CA TYR A 109 -1.63 -2.95 4.37
C TYR A 109 -2.99 -2.30 4.61
N VAL A 110 -3.78 -2.85 5.53
CA VAL A 110 -5.07 -2.28 5.93
C VAL A 110 -4.88 -0.89 6.53
N ARG A 111 -3.89 -0.71 7.42
CA ARG A 111 -3.56 0.61 8.00
C ARG A 111 -3.25 1.65 6.93
N VAL A 112 -2.42 1.30 5.95
CA VAL A 112 -1.99 2.23 4.91
C VAL A 112 -3.16 2.66 4.03
N ILE A 113 -3.99 1.73 3.58
CA ILE A 113 -5.14 2.08 2.74
C ILE A 113 -6.17 2.90 3.53
N ALA A 114 -6.43 2.55 4.79
CA ALA A 114 -7.30 3.34 5.66
C ALA A 114 -6.76 4.77 5.85
N ALA A 115 -5.45 4.90 6.07
CA ALA A 115 -4.78 6.19 6.17
C ALA A 115 -4.86 6.98 4.85
N GLU A 116 -4.67 6.34 3.70
CA GLU A 116 -4.82 7.02 2.41
C GLU A 116 -6.24 7.55 2.21
N ALA A 117 -7.26 6.73 2.48
CA ALA A 117 -8.66 7.14 2.35
C ALA A 117 -8.97 8.37 3.21
N LEU A 118 -8.63 8.30 4.49
CA LEU A 118 -8.81 9.38 5.45
C LEU A 118 -7.97 10.62 5.12
N GLY A 119 -6.73 10.44 4.66
CA GLY A 119 -5.84 11.54 4.27
C GLY A 119 -6.29 12.28 3.01
N LYS A 120 -6.89 11.56 2.05
CA LYS A 120 -7.39 12.18 0.82
C LYS A 120 -8.73 12.86 1.03
N TYR A 121 -9.67 12.19 1.72
CA TYR A 121 -11.08 12.58 1.71
C TYR A 121 -11.70 12.84 3.10
N GLY A 122 -10.96 12.67 4.19
CA GLY A 122 -11.41 12.91 5.56
C GLY A 122 -11.31 14.37 6.01
N SER A 123 -11.62 14.60 7.30
CA SER A 123 -11.47 15.90 7.97
C SER A 123 -9.99 16.25 8.23
N LYS A 124 -9.73 17.45 8.77
CA LYS A 124 -8.36 17.83 9.17
C LYS A 124 -7.79 16.90 10.25
N GLU A 125 -8.63 16.46 11.17
CA GLU A 125 -8.28 15.51 12.23
C GLU A 125 -7.98 14.12 11.66
N ASP A 126 -8.76 13.70 10.64
CA ASP A 126 -8.52 12.45 9.92
C ASP A 126 -7.18 12.48 9.18
N ILE A 127 -6.88 13.59 8.50
CA ILE A 127 -5.60 13.81 7.82
C ILE A 127 -4.44 13.72 8.81
N ALA A 128 -4.55 14.37 9.97
CA ALA A 128 -3.50 14.33 10.99
C ALA A 128 -3.26 12.89 11.48
N ARG A 129 -4.33 12.12 11.73
CA ARG A 129 -4.22 10.70 12.12
C ARG A 129 -3.61 9.84 11.01
N ALA A 130 -4.05 10.03 9.76
CA ALA A 130 -3.51 9.34 8.59
C ALA A 130 -2.00 9.56 8.42
N VAL A 131 -1.55 10.81 8.51
CA VAL A 131 -0.13 11.18 8.40
C VAL A 131 0.71 10.52 9.50
N VAL A 132 0.21 10.48 10.75
CA VAL A 132 0.88 9.76 11.84
C VAL A 132 1.00 8.27 11.54
N THR A 133 -0.06 7.64 11.05
CA THR A 133 -0.05 6.21 10.70
C THR A 133 0.93 5.92 9.56
N LEU A 134 0.89 6.69 8.47
CA LEU A 134 1.82 6.55 7.34
C LEU A 134 3.27 6.75 7.78
N GLY A 135 3.53 7.76 8.63
CA GLY A 135 4.86 8.01 9.20
C GLY A 135 5.41 6.85 10.04
N LYS A 136 4.55 6.04 10.66
CA LYS A 136 4.96 4.83 11.39
C LYS A 136 5.25 3.65 10.45
N THR A 137 4.61 3.57 9.29
CA THR A 137 4.72 2.45 8.34
C THR A 137 5.80 2.63 7.27
N VAL A 138 6.19 3.87 6.98
CA VAL A 138 7.10 4.20 5.88
C VAL A 138 8.55 3.70 6.06
N ASP A 139 8.95 3.30 7.27
CA ASP A 139 10.29 2.78 7.55
C ASP A 139 10.46 1.31 7.10
N PRO A 140 11.25 1.05 6.03
CA PRO A 140 11.39 -0.29 5.43
C PRO A 140 12.19 -1.26 6.28
N ILE A 141 13.04 -0.76 7.21
CA ILE A 141 13.79 -1.63 8.13
C ILE A 141 12.84 -2.19 9.19
N LYS A 142 11.90 -1.37 9.67
CA LYS A 142 10.96 -1.78 10.73
C LYS A 142 9.76 -2.57 10.21
N ASN A 143 9.24 -2.18 9.05
CA ASN A 143 7.96 -2.66 8.55
C ASN A 143 8.09 -3.60 7.34
N GLY A 144 9.30 -3.80 6.84
CA GLY A 144 9.55 -4.55 5.61
C GLY A 144 9.31 -3.71 4.35
N CYS A 145 9.88 -4.18 3.23
CA CYS A 145 9.88 -3.42 1.99
C CYS A 145 8.47 -3.12 1.46
N PHE A 146 7.59 -4.12 1.40
CA PHE A 146 6.29 -3.98 0.71
C PHE A 146 5.31 -3.04 1.43
N PRO A 147 5.09 -3.13 2.75
CA PRO A 147 4.24 -2.17 3.46
C PRO A 147 4.78 -0.74 3.40
N SER A 148 6.11 -0.57 3.49
CA SER A 148 6.73 0.75 3.39
C SER A 148 6.62 1.34 1.98
N MET A 149 6.74 0.53 0.93
CA MET A 149 6.49 1.01 -0.44
C MET A 149 5.05 1.46 -0.62
N LEU A 150 4.07 0.70 -0.12
CA LEU A 150 2.67 1.10 -0.15
C LEU A 150 2.44 2.41 0.62
N ALA A 151 3.07 2.56 1.80
CA ALA A 151 2.99 3.79 2.59
C ALA A 151 3.59 5.00 1.87
N MET A 152 4.72 4.84 1.17
CA MET A 152 5.32 5.93 0.37
C MET A 152 4.41 6.37 -0.78
N ASN A 153 3.74 5.44 -1.46
CA ASN A 153 2.75 5.78 -2.48
C ASN A 153 1.55 6.53 -1.89
N ALA A 154 1.03 6.08 -0.74
CA ALA A 154 -0.05 6.77 -0.06
C ALA A 154 0.36 8.19 0.39
N ILE A 155 1.60 8.35 0.88
CA ILE A 155 2.17 9.66 1.23
C ILE A 155 2.23 10.59 0.02
N ASP A 156 2.66 10.07 -1.13
CA ASP A 156 2.70 10.80 -2.40
C ASP A 156 1.29 11.28 -2.81
N HIS A 157 0.29 10.40 -2.74
CA HIS A 157 -1.11 10.71 -3.04
C HIS A 157 -1.79 11.72 -2.10
N LEU A 158 -1.16 12.06 -0.96
CA LEU A 158 -1.64 13.06 -0.02
C LEU A 158 -1.13 14.48 -0.35
N ASP A 159 -0.22 14.62 -1.31
CA ASP A 159 0.38 15.88 -1.75
C ASP A 159 0.90 16.71 -0.55
N ASP A 160 0.56 18.01 -0.52
CA ASP A 160 0.96 18.96 0.53
C ASP A 160 0.60 18.52 1.96
N LYS A 161 -0.43 17.67 2.11
CA LYS A 161 -0.89 17.22 3.43
C LYS A 161 0.12 16.33 4.14
N SER A 162 1.01 15.66 3.41
CA SER A 162 2.00 14.73 3.98
C SER A 162 3.41 15.31 4.10
N LYS A 163 3.62 16.59 3.74
CA LYS A 163 4.93 17.28 3.79
C LYS A 163 5.62 17.22 5.15
N SER A 164 4.88 17.10 6.25
CA SER A 164 5.45 16.92 7.59
C SER A 164 6.26 15.62 7.74
N LEU A 165 6.11 14.66 6.82
CA LEU A 165 6.87 13.40 6.79
C LEU A 165 8.21 13.52 6.05
N ILE A 166 8.49 14.64 5.37
CA ILE A 166 9.77 14.86 4.67
C ILE A 166 10.98 14.56 5.57
N PRO A 167 11.08 15.05 6.83
CA PRO A 167 12.24 14.77 7.66
C PRO A 167 12.43 13.28 7.96
N VAL A 168 11.32 12.55 8.17
CA VAL A 168 11.33 11.11 8.42
C VAL A 168 11.83 10.36 7.19
N ILE A 169 11.30 10.69 6.01
CA ILE A 169 11.71 10.06 4.73
C ILE A 169 13.16 10.41 4.36
N GLN A 170 13.59 11.64 4.63
CA GLN A 170 14.98 12.07 4.42
C GLN A 170 15.97 11.28 5.27
N SER A 171 15.58 10.88 6.48
CA SER A 171 16.43 10.09 7.37
C SER A 171 16.62 8.63 6.94
N MET A 172 15.81 8.14 6.00
CA MET A 172 15.84 6.75 5.58
C MET A 172 17.08 6.40 4.74
N PRO A 173 17.62 5.18 4.90
CA PRO A 173 18.69 4.70 4.06
C PRO A 173 18.21 4.53 2.61
N ARG A 174 19.05 4.93 1.66
CA ARG A 174 18.82 4.68 0.22
C ARG A 174 19.16 3.24 -0.16
N THR A 175 19.94 2.57 0.67
CA THR A 175 20.33 1.18 0.49
C THR A 175 20.16 0.48 1.83
N PRO A 176 18.93 0.10 2.23
CA PRO A 176 18.70 -0.61 3.49
C PRO A 176 19.29 -2.01 3.40
N THR A 177 20.42 -2.25 4.07
CA THR A 177 21.14 -3.54 4.01
C THR A 177 20.38 -4.69 4.68
N GLU A 178 19.42 -4.36 5.53
CA GLU A 178 18.53 -5.25 6.26
C GLU A 178 17.39 -5.81 5.40
N VAL A 179 17.14 -5.20 4.23
CA VAL A 179 16.14 -5.66 3.26
C VAL A 179 16.80 -6.60 2.25
N ASP A 180 16.06 -7.59 1.74
CA ASP A 180 16.53 -8.47 0.66
C ASP A 180 17.16 -7.65 -0.48
N LYS A 181 18.35 -8.08 -0.89
CA LYS A 181 19.18 -7.43 -1.92
C LYS A 181 18.40 -7.11 -3.21
N ARG A 182 17.39 -7.92 -3.56
CA ARG A 182 16.52 -7.71 -4.73
C ARG A 182 15.73 -6.41 -4.64
N PHE A 183 15.37 -5.97 -3.44
CA PHE A 183 14.50 -4.81 -3.22
C PHE A 183 15.23 -3.55 -2.76
N GLN A 184 16.48 -3.64 -2.32
CA GLN A 184 17.27 -2.50 -1.83
C GLN A 184 17.28 -1.32 -2.81
N GLY A 185 17.51 -1.59 -4.10
CA GLY A 185 17.53 -0.56 -5.14
C GLY A 185 16.15 0.06 -5.41
N TYR A 186 15.06 -0.67 -5.19
CA TYR A 186 13.71 -0.13 -5.32
C TYR A 186 13.37 0.82 -4.17
N VAL A 187 13.71 0.44 -2.93
CA VAL A 187 13.50 1.29 -1.76
C VAL A 187 14.24 2.62 -1.91
N GLY A 188 15.51 2.60 -2.32
CA GLY A 188 16.28 3.81 -2.54
C GLY A 188 15.67 4.75 -3.58
N ARG A 189 15.22 4.19 -4.71
CA ARG A 189 14.53 4.98 -5.75
C ARG A 189 13.22 5.58 -5.24
N LEU A 190 12.44 4.80 -4.49
CA LEU A 190 11.16 5.27 -3.98
C LEU A 190 11.32 6.42 -2.99
N VAL A 191 12.29 6.32 -2.07
CA VAL A 191 12.65 7.43 -1.16
C VAL A 191 12.99 8.71 -1.93
N GLU A 192 13.82 8.61 -2.98
CA GLU A 192 14.20 9.77 -3.79
C GLU A 192 13.01 10.34 -4.57
N THR A 193 12.18 9.48 -5.17
CA THR A 193 10.96 9.91 -5.88
C THR A 193 9.99 10.61 -4.95
N THR A 194 9.63 10.01 -3.81
CA THR A 194 8.68 10.62 -2.86
C THR A 194 9.21 11.96 -2.33
N LEU A 195 10.51 12.08 -2.05
CA LEU A 195 11.08 13.36 -1.62
C LEU A 195 11.02 14.43 -2.71
N LYS A 196 11.24 14.03 -3.97
CA LYS A 196 11.14 14.94 -5.11
C LYS A 196 9.70 15.43 -5.30
N GLU A 197 8.71 14.54 -5.27
CA GLU A 197 7.30 14.90 -5.45
C GLU A 197 6.78 15.77 -4.29
N LEU A 198 7.24 15.52 -3.05
CA LEU A 198 6.94 16.39 -1.90
C LEU A 198 7.68 17.75 -1.91
N GLY A 199 8.52 18.01 -2.91
CA GLY A 199 9.27 19.26 -3.05
C GLY A 199 10.41 19.43 -2.04
N ALA A 200 10.96 18.32 -1.51
CA ALA A 200 12.06 18.38 -0.57
C ALA A 200 13.35 18.90 -1.24
N PRO A 201 14.15 19.73 -0.54
CA PRO A 201 15.42 20.22 -1.09
C PRO A 201 16.37 19.05 -1.32
N SER A 202 16.90 18.92 -2.55
CA SER A 202 17.84 17.87 -2.92
C SER A 202 19.12 17.99 -2.09
N LYS A 203 19.37 17.01 -1.21
CA LYS A 203 20.68 16.82 -0.61
C LYS A 203 21.49 15.92 -1.53
N ASN A 204 22.40 16.53 -2.30
CA ASN A 204 23.43 15.91 -3.16
C ASN A 204 22.94 15.23 -4.45
N GLN A 205 22.83 16.01 -5.53
CA GLN A 205 23.29 15.51 -6.82
C GLN A 205 24.82 15.44 -6.79
N PRO A 206 25.46 14.30 -7.16
CA PRO A 206 26.86 14.34 -7.53
C PRO A 206 26.99 15.31 -8.70
N LYS A 207 27.76 16.40 -8.53
CA LYS A 207 28.09 17.31 -9.62
C LYS A 207 28.48 16.49 -10.84
N SER A 208 27.74 16.64 -11.94
CA SER A 208 28.08 15.98 -13.21
C SER A 208 29.56 16.25 -13.49
N LYS A 209 30.40 15.21 -13.54
CA LYS A 209 31.80 15.36 -13.92
C LYS A 209 31.81 16.02 -15.30
N LYS A 210 32.27 17.27 -15.39
CA LYS A 210 32.54 17.94 -16.68
C LYS A 210 33.38 16.96 -17.51
N LYS A 211 32.86 16.55 -18.68
CA LYS A 211 33.64 15.80 -19.68
C LYS A 211 34.92 16.59 -19.92
N LYS A 212 36.08 16.01 -19.58
CA LYS A 212 37.38 16.53 -20.03
C LYS A 212 37.40 16.39 -21.54
N ASP A 213 37.42 17.52 -22.24
CA ASP A 213 37.69 17.56 -23.68
C ASP A 213 39.02 16.86 -23.96
N ARG A 214 38.96 15.72 -24.62
CA ARG A 214 40.13 15.11 -25.25
C ARG A 214 40.49 15.98 -26.46
N LYS A 215 41.43 16.92 -26.27
CA LYS A 215 42.18 17.53 -27.38
C LYS A 215 42.87 16.41 -28.15
N LYS A 216 42.45 16.18 -29.39
CA LYS A 216 43.23 15.43 -30.37
C LYS A 216 44.48 16.25 -30.70
N LYS A 217 45.66 15.68 -30.49
CA LYS A 217 46.88 16.01 -31.22
C LYS A 217 46.99 15.03 -32.38
#